data_AF-A0A2T2UL59-F1
#
_entry.id   AF-A0A2T2UL59-F1
#
_cell.length_a   1.000
_cell.length_b   1.000
_cell.length_c   1.000
_cell.angle_alpha   90.00
_cell.angle_beta   90.00
_cell.angle_gamma   90.00
#
_symmetry.space_group_name_H-M   'P 1'
#
loop_
_entity.id
_entity.type
_entity.pdbx_description
1 polymer ?
#
loop_
_entity_poly.entity_id
_entity_poly.type
_entity_poly.pdbx_seq_one_letter_code
_entity_poly.pdbx_strand_id
1 'polypeptide(L)'
;MVLDGQAVTTFCSNDYLGLAADPAVAEAMAQGARRWGAGSGAAHLVNGHAQPHHALEDELAAFTGRERALLFSTGYMANLGVGAALLQRGDAAFEDRLNHASLIDAGYRPRVDFQRYRHGDTADLERRLAASTATPGSSPANAPLRANPTILYRRTS
;
A
#
# COMPACT_ATOMS: atom_id res chain seq x y z
N MET A 1 17.72 23.12 -1.75
CA MET A 1 17.83 22.69 -3.17
C MET A 1 18.30 23.89 -4.00
N VAL A 2 18.99 23.68 -5.12
CA VAL A 2 19.30 24.76 -6.07
C VAL A 2 18.44 24.58 -7.31
N LEU A 3 17.64 25.58 -7.66
CA LEU A 3 16.88 25.64 -8.91
C LEU A 3 17.39 26.85 -9.70
N ASP A 4 17.79 26.64 -10.95
CA ASP A 4 18.30 27.69 -11.83
C ASP A 4 19.42 28.55 -11.20
N GLY A 5 20.29 27.93 -10.41
CA GLY A 5 21.40 28.60 -9.72
C GLY A 5 21.00 29.39 -8.46
N GLN A 6 19.72 29.39 -8.07
CA GLN A 6 19.22 30.03 -6.87
C GLN A 6 18.97 28.99 -5.77
N ALA A 7 19.43 29.28 -4.55
CA ALA A 7 19.11 28.46 -3.39
C ALA A 7 17.65 28.67 -2.99
N VAL A 8 16.89 27.58 -2.89
CA VAL A 8 15.46 27.59 -2.53
C VAL A 8 15.17 26.63 -1.38
N THR A 9 14.17 27.01 -0.58
CA THR A 9 13.58 26.18 0.47
C THR A 9 12.31 25.51 -0.06
N THR A 10 12.25 24.18 0.03
CA THR A 10 11.13 23.38 -0.47
C THR A 10 10.06 23.21 0.60
N PHE A 11 8.83 23.64 0.32
CA PHE A 11 7.65 23.45 1.20
C PHE A 11 6.64 22.43 0.64
N CYS A 12 6.99 21.70 -0.41
CA CYS A 12 6.13 20.73 -1.10
C CYS A 12 6.73 19.32 -1.17
N SER A 13 7.71 19.02 -0.32
CA SER A 13 8.35 17.70 -0.25
C SER A 13 7.58 16.75 0.67
N ASN A 14 7.63 15.46 0.36
CA ASN A 14 7.17 14.38 1.24
C ASN A 14 8.30 13.77 2.08
N ASP A 15 9.52 14.28 1.97
CA ASP A 15 10.64 13.90 2.84
C ASP A 15 10.53 14.60 4.19
N TYR A 16 9.53 14.19 4.98
CA TYR A 16 9.17 14.83 6.25
C TYR A 16 10.29 14.81 7.29
N LEU A 17 11.16 13.80 7.23
CA LEU A 17 12.25 13.60 8.18
C LEU A 17 13.61 14.02 7.63
N GLY A 18 13.69 14.48 6.37
CA GLY A 18 14.95 14.87 5.73
C GLY A 18 15.89 13.70 5.44
N LEU A 19 15.38 12.46 5.38
CA LEU A 19 16.19 11.26 5.26
C LEU A 19 16.78 11.10 3.85
N ALA A 20 16.24 11.79 2.83
CA ALA A 20 16.80 11.72 1.49
C ALA A 20 18.21 12.31 1.39
N ALA A 21 18.59 13.20 2.32
CA ALA A 21 19.91 13.81 2.41
C ALA A 21 20.75 13.28 3.58
N ASP A 22 20.27 12.26 4.30
CA ASP A 22 20.97 11.71 5.46
C ASP A 22 22.25 10.95 5.03
N PRO A 23 23.43 11.32 5.56
CA PRO A 23 24.69 10.69 5.17
C PRO A 23 24.78 9.20 5.50
N ALA A 24 24.14 8.74 6.58
CA ALA A 24 24.14 7.33 6.96
C ALA A 24 23.31 6.50 5.98
N VAL A 25 22.18 7.03 5.50
CA VAL A 25 21.36 6.39 4.46
C VAL A 25 22.14 6.30 3.14
N ALA A 26 22.82 7.37 2.74
CA ALA A 26 23.66 7.39 1.54
C ALA A 26 24.79 6.36 1.60
N GLU A 27 25.48 6.26 2.74
CA GLU A 27 26.55 5.28 2.92
C GLU A 27 26.02 3.84 2.94
N ALA A 28 24.89 3.57 3.60
CA ALA A 28 24.25 2.26 3.59
C ALA A 28 23.87 1.83 2.16
N MET A 29 23.34 2.74 1.35
CA MET A 29 23.04 2.49 -0.06
C MET A 29 24.30 2.17 -0.86
N ALA A 30 25.39 2.92 -0.66
CA ALA A 30 26.66 2.70 -1.34
C ALA A 30 27.27 1.33 -0.98
N GLN A 31 27.22 0.94 0.30
CA GLN A 31 27.64 -0.39 0.75
C GLN A 31 26.77 -1.50 0.15
N GLY A 32 25.46 -1.29 0.13
CA GLY A 32 24.50 -2.21 -0.49
C GLY A 32 24.84 -2.46 -1.96
N ALA A 33 25.06 -1.39 -2.73
CA ALA A 33 25.41 -1.48 -4.14
C ALA A 33 26.75 -2.19 -4.39
N ARG A 34 27.77 -1.93 -3.55
CA ARG A 34 29.08 -2.62 -3.63
C ARG A 34 28.97 -4.11 -3.34
N ARG A 35 28.11 -4.51 -2.40
CA ARG A 35 27.97 -5.91 -1.95
C ARG A 35 27.01 -6.74 -2.81
N TRP A 36 25.89 -6.16 -3.23
CA TRP A 36 24.78 -6.88 -3.85
C TRP A 36 24.55 -6.49 -5.32
N GLY A 37 25.30 -5.51 -5.85
CA GLY A 37 25.13 -4.96 -7.18
C GLY A 37 24.12 -3.81 -7.22
N ALA A 38 24.02 -3.17 -8.38
CA ALA A 38 23.15 -2.00 -8.60
C ALA A 38 21.65 -2.34 -8.70
N GLY A 39 21.28 -3.62 -8.77
CA GLY A 39 19.90 -4.08 -8.86
C GLY A 39 19.79 -5.60 -8.78
N SER A 40 18.57 -6.10 -8.60
CA SER A 40 18.28 -7.53 -8.39
C SER A 40 18.43 -8.40 -9.64
N GLY A 41 18.38 -7.81 -10.84
CA GLY A 41 18.47 -8.52 -12.12
C GLY A 41 17.22 -9.30 -12.53
N ALA A 42 16.25 -9.52 -11.63
CA ALA A 42 14.96 -10.14 -11.93
C ALA A 42 13.88 -9.79 -10.89
N ALA A 43 12.67 -10.29 -11.13
CA ALA A 43 11.56 -10.23 -10.17
C ALA A 43 11.81 -11.10 -8.94
N HIS A 44 11.16 -10.75 -7.81
CA HIS A 44 11.26 -11.49 -6.54
C HIS A 44 11.01 -12.99 -6.68
N LEU A 45 10.01 -13.40 -7.48
CA LEU A 45 9.62 -14.80 -7.66
C LEU A 45 10.60 -15.62 -8.51
N VAL A 46 11.51 -14.99 -9.24
CA VAL A 46 12.44 -15.70 -10.12
C VAL A 46 13.75 -15.93 -9.39
N ASN A 47 14.56 -14.89 -9.24
CA ASN A 47 15.79 -14.90 -8.44
C ASN A 47 16.17 -13.50 -7.94
N GLY A 48 15.23 -12.54 -7.95
CA GLY A 48 15.49 -11.16 -7.56
C GLY A 48 15.40 -10.89 -6.06
N HIS A 49 14.90 -11.85 -5.26
CA HIS A 49 14.77 -11.68 -3.81
C HIS A 49 16.11 -12.02 -3.11
N ALA A 50 16.90 -10.98 -2.84
CA ALA A 50 18.16 -11.07 -2.11
C ALA A 50 17.99 -10.83 -0.59
N GLN A 51 19.00 -11.23 0.19
CA GLN A 51 19.05 -11.04 1.66
C GLN A 51 18.64 -9.64 2.16
N PRO A 52 19.06 -8.50 1.55
CA PRO A 52 18.61 -7.18 2.01
C PRO A 52 17.10 -6.96 1.91
N HIS A 53 16.41 -7.58 0.95
CA HIS A 53 14.95 -7.52 0.87
C HIS A 53 14.32 -8.27 2.04
N HIS A 54 14.79 -9.49 2.31
CA HIS A 54 14.29 -10.30 3.42
C HIS A 54 14.49 -9.59 4.77
N ALA A 55 15.69 -9.06 5.02
CA ALA A 55 15.99 -8.31 6.25
C ALA A 55 15.08 -7.08 6.41
N LEU A 56 14.83 -6.34 5.32
CA LEU A 56 13.93 -5.20 5.35
C LEU A 56 12.47 -5.61 5.62
N GLU A 57 12.01 -6.74 5.08
CA GLU A 57 10.67 -7.27 5.38
C GLU A 57 10.52 -7.62 6.86
N ASP A 58 11.53 -8.26 7.46
CA ASP A 58 11.53 -8.60 8.89
C ASP A 58 11.53 -7.33 9.77
N GLU A 59 12.35 -6.34 9.44
CA GLU A 59 12.39 -5.06 10.15
C GLU A 59 11.07 -4.30 10.03
N LEU A 60 10.46 -4.27 8.85
CA LEU A 60 9.15 -3.63 8.63
C LEU A 60 8.03 -4.37 9.39
N ALA A 61 8.06 -5.70 9.42
CA ALA A 61 7.12 -6.50 10.19
C ALA A 61 7.22 -6.18 11.68
N ALA A 62 8.45 -6.15 12.22
CA ALA A 62 8.71 -5.78 13.60
C ALA A 62 8.26 -4.33 13.91
N PHE A 63 8.63 -3.37 13.04
CA PHE A 63 8.29 -1.95 13.20
C PHE A 63 6.78 -1.70 13.20
N THR A 64 6.03 -2.41 12.36
CA THR A 64 4.58 -2.26 12.24
C THR A 64 3.78 -3.16 13.20
N GLY A 65 4.46 -4.00 13.98
CA GLY A 65 3.83 -4.96 14.89
C GLY A 65 3.03 -6.04 14.16
N ARG A 66 3.48 -6.46 12.97
CA ARG A 66 2.83 -7.48 12.12
C ARG A 66 3.66 -8.74 12.05
N GLU A 67 3.02 -9.87 11.78
CA GLU A 67 3.72 -11.16 11.67
C GLU A 67 4.62 -11.27 10.42
N ARG A 68 4.30 -10.50 9.37
CA ARG A 68 5.00 -10.45 8.09
C ARG A 68 4.80 -9.09 7.42
N ALA A 69 5.76 -8.71 6.59
CA ALA A 69 5.65 -7.64 5.60
C ALA A 69 6.03 -8.17 4.20
N LEU A 70 5.58 -7.48 3.16
CA LEU A 70 5.92 -7.79 1.76
C LEU A 70 6.35 -6.50 1.08
N LEU A 71 7.46 -6.55 0.36
CA LEU A 71 7.96 -5.41 -0.40
C LEU A 71 7.32 -5.30 -1.78
N PHE A 72 7.01 -4.05 -2.15
CA PHE A 72 6.65 -3.65 -3.50
C PHE A 72 7.52 -2.46 -3.89
N SER A 73 7.78 -2.29 -5.19
CA SER A 73 8.63 -1.21 -5.68
C SER A 73 8.07 0.19 -5.37
N THR A 74 6.75 0.33 -5.22
CA THR A 74 6.09 1.58 -4.82
C THR A 74 4.84 1.30 -3.99
N GLY A 75 4.40 2.30 -3.20
CA GLY A 75 3.11 2.24 -2.49
C GLY A 75 1.90 2.12 -3.42
N TYR A 76 2.00 2.63 -4.66
CA TYR A 76 0.96 2.46 -5.68
C TYR A 76 0.82 0.98 -6.07
N MET A 77 1.95 0.30 -6.35
CA MET A 77 1.96 -1.13 -6.69
C MET A 77 1.51 -2.01 -5.52
N ALA A 78 1.83 -1.62 -4.28
CA ALA A 78 1.34 -2.34 -3.10
C ALA A 78 -0.20 -2.37 -3.07
N ASN A 79 -0.85 -1.21 -3.26
CA ASN A 79 -2.31 -1.14 -3.28
C ASN A 79 -2.92 -1.94 -4.43
N LEU A 80 -2.37 -1.83 -5.64
CA LEU A 80 -2.82 -2.65 -6.78
C LEU A 80 -2.66 -4.15 -6.52
N GLY A 81 -1.53 -4.56 -5.95
CA GLY A 81 -1.23 -5.95 -5.63
C GLY A 81 -2.20 -6.51 -4.59
N VAL A 82 -2.45 -5.76 -3.53
CA VAL A 82 -3.43 -6.12 -2.49
C VAL A 82 -4.84 -6.23 -3.08
N GLY A 83 -5.28 -5.24 -3.86
CA GLY A 83 -6.58 -5.28 -4.52
C GLY A 83 -6.72 -6.47 -5.46
N ALA A 84 -5.69 -6.76 -6.27
CA ALA A 84 -5.68 -7.91 -7.18
C ALA A 84 -5.70 -9.26 -6.46
N ALA A 85 -5.07 -9.36 -5.29
CA ALA A 85 -5.00 -10.60 -4.50
C ALA A 85 -6.27 -10.84 -3.68
N LEU A 86 -6.88 -9.78 -3.14
CA LEU A 86 -7.98 -9.90 -2.18
C LEU A 86 -9.38 -9.77 -2.82
N LEU A 87 -9.53 -8.94 -3.87
CA LEU A 87 -10.84 -8.73 -4.50
C LEU A 87 -11.14 -9.80 -5.53
N GLN A 88 -12.24 -10.52 -5.32
CA GLN A 88 -12.73 -11.57 -6.19
C GLN A 88 -14.02 -11.15 -6.91
N ARG A 89 -14.47 -11.98 -7.85
CA ARG A 89 -15.76 -11.76 -8.52
C ARG A 89 -16.90 -11.83 -7.50
N GLY A 90 -17.77 -10.83 -7.54
CA GLY A 90 -18.95 -10.77 -6.66
C GLY A 90 -18.68 -10.14 -5.30
N ASP A 91 -17.45 -9.70 -5.06
CA ASP A 91 -17.09 -8.88 -3.92
C ASP A 91 -17.56 -7.44 -4.13
N ALA A 92 -17.59 -6.67 -3.04
CA ALA A 92 -17.82 -5.24 -3.06
C ALA A 92 -16.64 -4.49 -2.43
N ALA A 93 -16.28 -3.36 -3.03
CA ALA A 93 -15.25 -2.45 -2.56
C ALA A 93 -15.89 -1.09 -2.23
N PHE A 94 -15.73 -0.65 -0.98
CA PHE A 94 -16.22 0.64 -0.50
C PHE A 94 -15.04 1.57 -0.24
N GLU A 95 -15.02 2.70 -0.93
CA GLU A 95 -13.90 3.63 -0.89
C GLU A 95 -14.32 5.07 -0.63
N ASP A 96 -13.54 5.76 0.19
CA ASP A 96 -13.70 7.19 0.41
C ASP A 96 -13.45 7.96 -0.90
N ARG A 97 -14.21 9.02 -1.15
CA ARG A 97 -14.03 9.85 -2.35
C ARG A 97 -12.65 10.50 -2.46
N LEU A 98 -11.95 10.75 -1.36
CA LEU A 98 -10.59 11.32 -1.35
C LEU A 98 -9.49 10.27 -1.16
N ASN A 99 -9.82 8.97 -1.30
CA ASN A 99 -8.79 7.94 -1.37
C ASN A 99 -7.75 8.27 -2.44
N HIS A 100 -6.49 7.93 -2.14
CA HIS A 100 -5.40 8.07 -3.10
C HIS A 100 -5.72 7.28 -4.38
N ALA A 101 -5.30 7.78 -5.54
CA ALA A 101 -5.62 7.18 -6.84
C ALA A 101 -5.28 5.68 -6.90
N SER A 102 -4.18 5.26 -6.28
CA SER A 102 -3.79 3.84 -6.20
C SER A 102 -4.81 2.92 -5.54
N LEU A 103 -5.57 3.42 -4.55
CA LEU A 103 -6.63 2.65 -3.90
C LEU A 103 -7.83 2.53 -4.84
N ILE A 104 -8.24 3.66 -5.44
CA ILE A 104 -9.33 3.70 -6.40
C ILE A 104 -9.07 2.73 -7.56
N ASP A 105 -7.86 2.73 -8.10
CA ASP A 105 -7.45 1.84 -9.19
C ASP A 105 -7.38 0.37 -8.74
N ALA A 106 -7.08 0.11 -7.47
CA ALA A 106 -7.08 -1.24 -6.91
C ALA A 106 -8.52 -1.80 -6.76
N GLY A 107 -9.47 -0.96 -6.35
CA GLY A 107 -10.89 -1.32 -6.18
C GLY A 107 -11.68 -1.38 -7.49
N TYR A 108 -11.32 -0.56 -8.48
CA TYR A 108 -12.03 -0.49 -9.76
C TYR A 108 -11.72 -1.69 -10.66
N ARG A 109 -12.54 -2.76 -10.55
CA ARG A 109 -12.37 -4.00 -11.32
C ARG A 109 -13.67 -4.45 -12.00
N PRO A 110 -13.65 -5.02 -13.24
CA PRO A 110 -14.85 -5.36 -14.03
C PRO A 110 -15.83 -6.39 -13.44
N ARG A 111 -15.64 -6.84 -12.21
CA ARG A 111 -16.38 -7.94 -11.56
C ARG A 111 -16.57 -7.74 -10.05
N VAL A 112 -16.25 -6.56 -9.56
CA VAL A 112 -16.39 -6.12 -8.17
C VAL A 112 -17.42 -5.00 -8.17
N ASP A 113 -18.37 -5.02 -7.23
CA ASP A 113 -19.26 -3.88 -7.02
C ASP A 113 -18.47 -2.75 -6.36
N PHE A 114 -18.21 -1.69 -7.11
CA PHE A 114 -17.36 -0.58 -6.67
C PHE A 114 -18.21 0.62 -6.26
N GLN A 115 -18.16 0.98 -4.98
CA GLN A 115 -18.96 2.05 -4.41
C GLN A 115 -18.10 3.10 -3.71
N ARG A 116 -18.36 4.38 -3.99
CA ARG A 116 -17.67 5.50 -3.35
C ARG A 116 -18.56 6.27 -2.40
N TYR A 117 -18.13 6.44 -1.15
CA TYR A 117 -18.85 7.18 -0.11
C TYR A 117 -18.26 8.57 0.14
N ARG A 118 -19.04 9.47 0.74
CA ARG A 118 -18.60 10.85 1.02
C ARG A 118 -17.42 10.87 1.99
N HIS A 119 -16.51 11.82 1.79
CA HIS A 119 -15.28 11.89 2.57
C HIS A 119 -15.54 12.00 4.08
N GLY A 120 -15.00 11.06 4.85
CA GLY A 120 -15.17 11.01 6.31
C GLY A 120 -16.60 10.76 6.80
N ASP A 121 -17.54 10.42 5.90
CA ASP A 121 -18.95 10.22 6.25
C ASP A 121 -19.25 8.74 6.50
N THR A 122 -19.13 8.33 7.76
CA THR A 122 -19.39 6.95 8.19
C THR A 122 -20.87 6.57 8.03
N ALA A 123 -21.81 7.53 8.10
CA ALA A 123 -23.22 7.25 7.90
C ALA A 123 -23.54 6.93 6.42
N ASP A 124 -22.86 7.59 5.47
CA ASP A 124 -22.95 7.22 4.05
C ASP A 124 -22.34 5.85 3.77
N LEU A 125 -21.20 5.54 4.40
CA LEU A 125 -20.61 4.22 4.34
C LEU A 125 -21.60 3.16 4.88
N GLU A 126 -22.16 3.34 6.07
CA GLU A 126 -23.11 2.40 6.69
C GLU A 126 -24.34 2.15 5.81
N ARG A 127 -24.94 3.21 5.23
CA ARG A 127 -26.09 3.04 4.30
C ARG A 127 -25.73 2.19 3.09
N ARG A 128 -24.54 2.39 2.51
CA ARG A 128 -24.07 1.64 1.34
C ARG A 128 -23.77 0.19 1.70
N LEU A 129 -23.16 -0.04 2.87
CA LEU A 129 -22.94 -1.38 3.40
C LEU A 129 -24.27 -2.12 3.60
N ALA A 130 -25.26 -1.48 4.21
CA ALA A 130 -26.58 -2.07 4.44
C ALA A 130 -27.35 -2.37 3.13
N ALA A 131 -27.13 -1.59 2.08
CA ALA A 131 -27.72 -1.80 0.76
C ALA A 131 -26.97 -2.83 -0.10
N SER A 132 -25.77 -3.25 0.32
CA SER A 132 -24.96 -4.19 -0.45
C SER A 132 -25.50 -5.60 -0.37
N THR A 133 -25.49 -6.30 -1.50
CA THR A 133 -25.79 -7.74 -1.56
C THR A 133 -24.54 -8.61 -1.42
N ALA A 134 -23.35 -7.99 -1.34
CA ALA A 134 -22.11 -8.69 -1.05
C ALA A 134 -22.11 -9.15 0.41
N THR A 135 -21.79 -10.41 0.65
CA THR A 135 -21.78 -10.98 2.00
C THR A 135 -20.48 -10.58 2.72
N PRO A 136 -20.49 -10.33 4.04
CA PRO A 136 -19.27 -10.25 4.82
C PRO A 136 -18.47 -11.54 4.70
N GLY A 137 -17.22 -11.43 4.27
CA GLY A 137 -16.33 -12.57 4.19
C GLY A 137 -16.07 -13.13 5.58
N SER A 138 -16.22 -14.44 5.76
CA SER A 138 -15.85 -15.16 6.99
C SER A 138 -14.34 -15.37 7.10
N SER A 139 -13.54 -14.32 6.89
CA SER A 139 -12.10 -14.37 7.15
C SER A 139 -11.82 -14.08 8.63
N PRO A 140 -10.92 -14.82 9.31
CA PRO A 140 -10.54 -14.55 10.70
C PRO A 140 -9.91 -13.16 10.92
N ALA A 141 -9.68 -12.39 9.85
CA ALA A 141 -9.28 -10.98 9.89
C ALA A 141 -10.42 -9.99 10.25
N ASN A 142 -11.64 -10.46 10.53
CA ASN A 142 -12.80 -9.64 10.91
C ASN A 142 -12.76 -9.04 12.33
N ALA A 143 -11.57 -8.78 12.88
CA ALA A 143 -11.47 -7.74 13.89
C ALA A 143 -11.72 -6.40 13.16
N PRO A 144 -12.66 -5.55 13.61
CA PRO A 144 -12.85 -4.25 12.98
C PRO A 144 -11.52 -3.51 13.04
N LEU A 145 -10.85 -3.40 11.90
CA LEU A 145 -9.74 -2.47 11.72
C LEU A 145 -10.36 -1.09 11.92
N ARG A 146 -10.21 -0.55 13.13
CA ARG A 146 -10.61 0.81 13.47
C ARG A 146 -10.03 1.73 12.40
N ALA A 147 -10.92 2.36 11.62
CA ALA A 147 -10.66 3.40 10.64
C ALA A 147 -9.49 3.12 9.67
N ASN A 148 -9.70 2.20 8.72
CA ASN A 148 -8.92 2.16 7.47
C ASN A 148 -9.87 2.53 6.31
N PRO A 149 -9.48 3.38 5.34
CA PRO A 149 -10.40 4.01 4.39
C PRO A 149 -10.84 3.11 3.22
N THR A 150 -10.63 1.79 3.36
CA THR A 150 -11.01 0.77 2.38
C THR A 150 -11.47 -0.46 3.14
N ILE A 151 -12.72 -0.87 2.91
CA ILE A 151 -13.27 -2.12 3.44
C ILE A 151 -13.59 -3.05 2.26
N LEU A 152 -13.02 -4.26 2.29
CA LEU A 152 -13.18 -5.30 1.27
C LEU A 152 -14.13 -6.39 1.80
N TYR A 153 -15.18 -6.74 1.05
CA TYR A 153 -16.18 -7.77 1.42
C TYR A 153 -16.12 -8.97 0.48
N ARG A 154 -16.18 -10.21 1.01
CA ARG A 154 -16.06 -11.46 0.25
C ARG A 154 -17.31 -12.34 0.33
N ARG A 155 -17.80 -12.83 -0.83
CA ARG A 155 -18.81 -13.90 -0.85
C ARG A 155 -18.17 -15.26 -0.55
N THR A 156 -18.57 -15.91 0.54
CA THR A 156 -18.34 -17.36 0.71
C THR A 156 -19.48 -18.13 0.06
N SER A 157 -19.12 -19.02 -0.87
CA SER A 157 -20.01 -20.04 -1.44
C SER A 157 -20.44 -21.04 -0.38
#